data_AF-A0A431KZ18-F1
#
_entry.id   AF-A0A431KZ18-F1
#
_cell.length_a   1.000
_cell.length_b   1.000
_cell.length_c   1.000
_cell.angle_alpha   90.00
_cell.angle_beta   90.00
_cell.angle_gamma   90.00
#
_symmetry.space_group_name_H-M   'P 1'
#
loop_
_entity.id
_entity.type
_entity.pdbx_description
1 polymer ?
#
loop_
_entity_poly.entity_id
_entity_poly.type
_entity_poly.pdbx_seq_one_letter_code
_entity_poly.pdbx_strand_id
1 'polypeptide(L)'
;ADAYPARPFDATLYYLAPAVDPQRGTVEIRFRVPAPPDFLRPDMTVSVETITGRRDATLVLPSEAVRDLDGGKPWVLIARDGVAVRA
;
A
#
# COMPACT_ATOMS: atom_id res chain seq x y z
N ALA A 1 8.59 -14.35 -5.15
CA ALA A 1 8.92 -15.75 -4.81
C ALA A 1 9.87 -15.70 -3.64
N ASP A 2 9.46 -16.17 -2.48
CA ASP A 2 10.22 -15.94 -1.24
C ASP A 2 11.57 -16.66 -1.25
N ALA A 3 11.71 -17.69 -2.11
CA ALA A 3 12.98 -18.33 -2.42
C ALA A 3 13.99 -17.42 -3.16
N TYR A 4 13.51 -16.34 -3.80
CA TYR A 4 14.32 -15.38 -4.56
C TYR A 4 13.85 -13.94 -4.32
N PRO A 5 14.02 -13.41 -3.09
CA PRO A 5 13.46 -12.11 -2.70
C PRO A 5 14.10 -10.93 -3.47
N ALA A 6 15.33 -11.09 -3.96
CA ALA A 6 16.04 -10.07 -4.74
C ALA A 6 15.70 -10.05 -6.25
N ARG A 7 14.78 -10.91 -6.71
CA ARG A 7 14.41 -11.03 -8.13
C ARG A 7 12.92 -10.74 -8.31
N PRO A 8 12.50 -9.46 -8.35
CA PRO A 8 11.12 -9.11 -8.67
C PRO A 8 10.80 -9.47 -10.13
N PHE A 9 9.52 -9.69 -10.42
CA PHE A 9 9.03 -9.95 -11.77
C PHE A 9 7.64 -9.35 -11.97
N ASP A 10 7.30 -9.00 -13.21
CA ASP A 10 6.03 -8.38 -13.54
C ASP A 10 4.89 -9.41 -13.57
N ALA A 11 3.75 -9.00 -13.02
CA ALA A 11 2.53 -9.78 -13.04
C ALA A 11 1.32 -8.86 -13.13
N THR A 12 0.25 -9.33 -13.77
CA THR A 12 -0.99 -8.58 -13.95
C THR A 12 -2.10 -9.19 -13.10
N LEU A 13 -2.64 -8.44 -12.14
CA LEU A 13 -3.84 -8.84 -11.42
C LEU A 13 -5.01 -8.97 -12.40
N TYR A 14 -5.63 -10.14 -12.50
CA TYR A 14 -6.78 -10.37 -13.39
C TYR A 14 -8.02 -10.83 -12.65
N TYR A 15 -7.90 -11.17 -11.37
CA TYR A 15 -9.01 -11.59 -10.55
C TYR A 15 -8.78 -11.16 -9.10
N LEU A 16 -9.81 -10.55 -8.53
CA LEU A 16 -9.95 -10.21 -7.12
C LEU A 16 -11.28 -10.81 -6.67
N ALA A 17 -11.26 -11.65 -5.64
CA ALA A 17 -12.48 -12.24 -5.11
C ALA A 17 -13.41 -11.13 -4.57
N PRO A 18 -14.73 -11.25 -4.81
CA PRO A 18 -15.69 -10.24 -4.38
C PRO A 18 -15.94 -10.24 -2.86
N ALA A 19 -15.56 -11.32 -2.18
CA ALA A 19 -15.77 -11.52 -0.76
C ALA A 19 -14.49 -11.96 -0.06
N VAL A 20 -14.37 -11.60 1.21
CA VAL A 20 -13.33 -12.06 2.14
C VAL A 20 -13.66 -13.49 2.58
N ASP A 21 -12.65 -14.36 2.66
CA ASP A 21 -12.76 -15.64 3.37
C ASP A 21 -12.85 -15.35 4.88
N PRO A 22 -14.01 -15.56 5.53
CA PRO A 22 -14.20 -15.16 6.93
C PRO A 22 -13.42 -16.02 7.92
N GLN A 23 -12.98 -17.22 7.52
CA GLN A 23 -12.20 -18.09 8.40
C GLN A 23 -10.72 -17.70 8.41
N ARG A 24 -10.21 -17.22 7.26
CA ARG A 24 -8.80 -16.85 7.10
C ARG A 24 -8.53 -15.36 7.18
N GLY A 25 -9.56 -14.51 7.05
CA GLY A 25 -9.42 -13.07 6.97
C GLY A 25 -8.68 -12.61 5.71
N THR A 26 -8.73 -13.39 4.63
CA THR A 26 -7.99 -13.13 3.38
C THR A 26 -8.93 -12.88 2.21
N VAL A 27 -8.43 -12.18 1.18
CA VAL A 27 -9.11 -12.04 -0.12
C VAL A 27 -8.28 -12.79 -1.16
N GLU A 28 -8.93 -13.66 -1.93
CA GLU A 28 -8.24 -14.35 -3.02
C GLU A 28 -7.95 -13.39 -4.17
N ILE A 29 -6.69 -13.37 -4.62
CA ILE A 29 -6.25 -12.65 -5.81
C ILE A 29 -5.50 -13.59 -6.74
N ARG A 30 -5.65 -13.39 -8.04
CA ARG A 30 -4.91 -14.16 -9.06
C ARG A 30 -4.22 -13.23 -10.04
N PHE A 31 -2.96 -13.54 -10.29
CA PHE A 31 -2.12 -12.80 -11.22
C PHE A 31 -1.81 -13.66 -12.45
N ARG A 32 -1.73 -13.00 -13.60
CA ARG A 32 -1.18 -13.56 -14.82
C ARG A 32 0.26 -13.12 -14.94
N VAL A 33 1.17 -14.06 -15.20
CA VAL A 33 2.59 -13.78 -15.43
C VAL A 33 2.86 -14.08 -16.90
N PRO A 34 2.72 -13.10 -17.81
CA PRO A 34 2.83 -13.33 -19.25
C PRO A 34 4.24 -13.77 -19.68
N ALA A 35 5.26 -13.31 -18.96
CA ALA A 35 6.66 -13.72 -19.14
C ALA A 35 7.17 -14.33 -17.82
N PRO A 36 6.89 -15.61 -17.54
CA PRO A 36 7.32 -16.24 -16.30
C PRO A 36 8.84 -16.34 -16.27
N PRO A 37 9.50 -15.85 -15.20
CA PRO A 37 10.95 -15.93 -15.13
C PRO A 37 11.39 -17.38 -14.90
N ASP A 38 12.63 -17.67 -15.28
CA ASP A 38 13.23 -19.00 -15.25
C ASP A 38 13.27 -19.67 -13.87
N PHE A 39 13.12 -18.90 -12.79
CA PHE A 39 13.12 -19.38 -11.41
C PHE A 39 11.73 -19.60 -10.82
N LEU A 40 10.66 -19.13 -11.47
CA LEU A 40 9.31 -19.33 -10.98
C LEU A 40 8.90 -20.79 -11.20
N ARG A 41 8.47 -21.47 -10.13
CA ARG A 41 8.01 -22.86 -10.16
C ARG A 41 6.62 -22.97 -9.52
N PRO A 42 5.81 -23.98 -9.90
CA PRO A 42 4.61 -24.33 -9.15
C PRO A 42 4.92 -24.54 -7.66
N ASP A 43 3.91 -24.32 -6.82
CA ASP A 43 3.97 -24.46 -5.35
C ASP A 43 4.94 -23.50 -4.63
N MET A 44 5.47 -22.49 -5.31
CA MET A 44 6.24 -21.41 -4.67
C MET A 44 5.32 -20.35 -4.03
N THR A 45 5.65 -19.96 -2.81
CA THR A 45 5.07 -18.77 -2.16
C THR A 45 5.68 -17.49 -2.72
N VAL A 46 4.85 -16.46 -2.89
CA VAL A 46 5.26 -15.13 -3.30
C VAL A 46 4.75 -14.10 -2.30
N SER A 47 5.64 -13.23 -1.84
CA SER A 47 5.25 -11.98 -1.18
C SER A 47 4.87 -10.93 -2.23
N VAL A 48 3.74 -10.24 -1.99
CA VAL A 48 3.24 -9.15 -2.84
C VAL A 48 2.97 -7.94 -1.97
N GLU A 49 3.50 -6.79 -2.37
CA GLU A 49 3.14 -5.50 -1.77
C GLU A 49 2.01 -4.88 -2.61
N THR A 50 0.93 -4.47 -1.94
CA THR A 50 -0.25 -3.88 -2.60
C THR A 50 -0.43 -2.44 -2.16
N ILE A 51 -0.39 -1.52 -3.11
CA ILE A 51 -0.72 -0.11 -2.89
C ILE A 51 -2.23 0.05 -3.11
N THR A 52 -2.99 0.20 -2.02
CA THR A 52 -4.47 0.28 -2.06
C THR A 52 -5.00 1.71 -2.23
N GLY A 53 -4.17 2.71 -1.94
CA GLY A 53 -4.53 4.11 -2.04
C GLY A 53 -3.37 4.93 -2.57
N ARG A 54 -3.59 5.60 -3.69
CA ARG A 54 -2.71 6.65 -4.21
C ARG A 54 -3.56 7.87 -4.51
N ARG A 55 -3.14 9.02 -3.99
CA ARG A 55 -3.72 10.30 -4.36
C ARG A 55 -2.60 11.14 -4.94
N ASP A 56 -2.71 11.47 -6.22
CA ASP A 56 -1.78 12.38 -6.86
C ASP A 56 -2.13 13.83 -6.49
N ALA A 57 -1.15 14.73 -6.56
CA ALA A 57 -1.30 16.16 -6.30
C ALA A 57 -1.85 16.53 -4.90
N THR A 58 -1.43 15.83 -3.84
CA THR A 58 -1.79 16.16 -2.46
C THR A 58 -0.62 16.74 -1.67
N LEU A 59 -0.90 17.65 -0.74
CA LEU A 59 0.08 18.03 0.28
C LEU A 59 0.23 16.87 1.29
N VAL A 60 1.45 16.38 1.46
CA VAL A 60 1.77 15.31 2.43
C VAL A 60 2.47 15.93 3.64
N LEU A 61 2.01 15.57 4.83
CA LEU A 61 2.58 16.01 6.10
C LEU A 61 2.86 14.79 6.98
N PRO A 62 3.90 14.82 7.84
CA PRO A 62 4.06 13.83 8.89
C PRO A 62 2.79 13.77 9.76
N SER A 63 2.35 12.58 10.15
CA SER A 63 1.12 12.42 10.90
C SER A 63 1.19 13.11 12.27
N GLU A 64 2.38 13.13 12.88
CA GLU A 64 2.64 13.82 14.14
C GLU A 64 2.54 15.36 14.03
N ALA A 65 2.63 15.92 12.83
CA ALA A 65 2.47 17.36 12.60
C ALA A 65 0.99 17.77 12.53
N VAL A 66 0.10 16.83 12.23
CA VAL A 66 -1.34 17.07 12.12
C VAL A 66 -2.00 16.82 13.48
N ARG A 67 -2.71 17.82 13.98
CA ARG A 67 -3.37 17.79 15.28
C ARG A 67 -4.87 17.64 15.11
N ASP A 68 -5.51 17.01 16.11
CA ASP A 68 -6.96 16.83 16.15
C ASP A 68 -7.52 16.10 14.91
N LEU A 69 -6.85 15.02 14.50
CA LEU A 69 -7.23 14.20 13.34
C LEU A 69 -8.67 13.64 13.47
N ASP A 70 -9.08 13.29 14.69
CA ASP A 70 -10.39 12.70 14.95
C ASP A 70 -11.50 13.75 15.16
N GLY A 71 -11.16 15.02 15.43
CA GLY A 71 -12.11 16.10 15.73
C GLY A 71 -12.82 16.69 14.51
N GLY A 72 -12.63 16.12 13.32
CA GLY A 72 -13.29 16.55 12.07
C GLY A 72 -12.76 17.87 11.47
N LYS A 73 -11.88 18.59 12.18
CA LYS A 73 -11.17 19.78 11.70
C LYS A 73 -9.68 19.72 12.05
N PRO A 74 -8.93 18.80 11.41
CA PRO A 74 -7.50 18.69 11.63
C PRO A 74 -6.78 19.99 11.26
N TRP A 75 -5.72 20.31 12.00
CA TRP A 75 -4.97 21.56 11.85
C TRP A 75 -3.48 21.35 12.12
N VAL A 76 -2.66 22.30 11.70
CA VAL A 76 -1.20 22.23 11.82
C VAL A 76 -0.62 23.52 12.40
N LEU A 77 0.62 23.47 12.86
CA LEU A 77 1.39 24.67 13.22
C LEU A 77 2.36 25.01 12.10
N ILE A 78 2.32 26.26 11.64
CA ILE A 78 3.25 26.82 10.68
C ILE A 78 4.18 27.78 11.41
N ALA A 79 5.50 27.63 11.24
CA ALA A 79 6.47 28.60 11.73
C ALA A 79 6.42 29.88 10.87
N ARG A 80 6.07 31.01 11.48
CA ARG A 80 6.11 32.35 10.87
C ARG A 80 6.78 33.30 11.83
N ASP A 81 7.84 33.98 11.38
CA ASP A 81 8.57 34.98 12.16
C ASP A 81 9.04 34.48 13.55
N GLY A 82 9.46 33.21 13.62
CA GLY A 82 9.90 32.56 14.87
C GLY A 82 8.77 32.13 15.81
N VAL A 83 7.50 32.29 15.41
CA VAL A 83 6.33 31.91 16.19
C VAL A 83 5.55 30.80 15.48
N ALA A 84 5.02 29.85 16.25
CA ALA A 84 4.13 28.82 15.73
C ALA A 84 2.70 29.37 15.61
N VAL A 85 2.14 29.36 14.40
CA VAL A 85 0.78 29.84 14.10
C VAL A 85 -0.08 28.68 13.62
N ARG A 86 -1.31 28.59 14.14
CA ARG A 86 -2.29 27.57 13.70
C ARG A 86 -2.78 27.87 12.28
N ALA A 87 -2.80 26.84 11.44
CA ALA A 87 -3.39 26.85 10.10
C ALA A 87 -4.38 25.70 9.93
#